data_AF-A0A9E2KS53-F1
#
_entry.id   AF-A0A9E2KS53-F1
#
_cell.length_a   1.000
_cell.length_b   1.000
_cell.length_c   1.000
_cell.angle_alpha   90.00
_cell.angle_beta   90.00
_cell.angle_gamma   90.00
#
_symmetry.space_group_name_H-M   'P 1'
#
loop_
_entity.id
_entity.type
_entity.pdbx_description
1 polymer ?
#
loop_
_entity_poly.entity_id
_entity_poly.type
_entity_poly.pdbx_seq_one_letter_code
_entity_poly.pdbx_strand_id
1 'polypeptide(L)'
;MRNGQADLIDAMQRDSTLLVQAQKLIKTYSLDEMTNNILFILLQQEIFGNQYERISDEELSKVINTTRYKLDQGMRRLIKMNLVKQVGKSPKIHVISDSLKEKLAKK
;
A
#
# COMPACT_ATOMS: atom_id res chain seq x y z
N MET A 1 -16.02 -26.48 15.49
CA MET A 1 -16.28 -25.12 14.98
C MET A 1 -15.75 -23.99 15.90
N ARG A 2 -14.70 -24.21 16.71
CA ARG A 2 -14.17 -23.24 17.69
C ARG A 2 -12.93 -22.45 17.23
N ASN A 3 -12.40 -22.73 16.04
CA ASN A 3 -11.08 -22.21 15.61
C ASN A 3 -11.18 -21.00 14.66
N GLY A 4 -12.25 -20.87 13.86
CA GLY A 4 -12.33 -19.79 12.86
C GLY A 4 -12.37 -18.37 13.43
N GLN A 5 -12.98 -18.16 14.61
CA GLN A 5 -12.97 -16.86 15.27
C GLN A 5 -11.59 -16.53 15.87
N ALA A 6 -10.89 -17.52 16.39
CA ALA A 6 -9.53 -17.35 16.91
C ALA A 6 -8.56 -17.00 15.77
N ASP A 7 -8.62 -17.75 14.66
CA ASP A 7 -7.81 -17.50 13.47
C ASP A 7 -8.05 -16.09 12.88
N LEU A 8 -9.30 -15.62 12.91
CA LEU A 8 -9.65 -14.26 12.49
C LEU A 8 -9.06 -13.20 13.42
N ILE A 9 -9.15 -13.39 14.74
CA ILE A 9 -8.58 -12.46 15.73
C ILE A 9 -7.06 -12.37 15.56
N ASP A 10 -6.39 -13.51 15.37
CA ASP A 10 -4.94 -13.55 15.16
C ASP A 10 -4.53 -12.84 13.87
N ALA A 11 -5.28 -13.03 12.79
CA ALA A 11 -5.07 -12.30 11.53
C ALA A 11 -5.24 -10.79 11.71
N MET A 12 -6.30 -10.34 12.39
CA MET A 12 -6.54 -8.92 12.65
C MET A 12 -5.44 -8.28 13.50
N GLN A 13 -4.93 -8.99 14.51
CA GLN A 13 -3.83 -8.51 15.34
C GLN A 13 -2.52 -8.37 14.56
N ARG A 14 -2.23 -9.35 13.70
CA ARG A 14 -1.08 -9.31 12.80
C ARG A 14 -1.19 -8.13 11.84
N ASP A 15 -2.33 -7.97 11.18
CA ASP A 15 -2.52 -6.91 10.18
C ASP A 15 -2.45 -5.51 10.82
N SER A 16 -3.02 -5.35 12.03
CA SER A 16 -2.88 -4.13 12.84
C SER A 16 -1.42 -3.80 13.16
N THR A 17 -0.62 -4.80 13.51
CA THR A 17 0.82 -4.64 13.76
C THR A 17 1.56 -4.18 12.51
N LEU A 18 1.26 -4.79 11.35
CA LEU A 18 1.84 -4.40 10.07
C LEU A 18 1.46 -2.97 9.66
N LEU A 19 0.22 -2.54 9.94
CA LEU A 19 -0.19 -1.14 9.67
C LEU A 19 0.63 -0.13 10.47
N VAL A 20 0.88 -0.41 11.75
CA VAL A 20 1.72 0.45 12.59
C VAL A 20 3.16 0.50 12.05
N GLN A 21 3.70 -0.64 11.60
CA GLN A 21 5.02 -0.69 10.97
C GLN A 21 5.06 0.08 9.65
N ALA A 22 4.04 -0.06 8.80
CA ALA A 22 3.89 0.70 7.57
C ALA A 22 3.89 2.22 7.83
N GLN A 23 3.12 2.70 8.82
CA GLN A 23 3.13 4.11 9.19
C GLN A 23 4.51 4.61 9.63
N LYS A 24 5.25 3.82 10.42
CA LYS A 24 6.61 4.16 10.85
C LYS A 24 7.57 4.19 9.66
N LEU A 25 7.47 3.20 8.77
CA LEU A 25 8.31 3.08 7.59
C LEU A 25 8.10 4.24 6.61
N ILE A 26 6.86 4.67 6.37
CA ILE A 26 6.60 5.77 5.44
C ILE A 26 7.19 7.10 5.95
N LYS A 27 7.19 7.31 7.28
CA LYS A 27 7.79 8.51 7.89
C LYS A 27 9.29 8.66 7.62
N THR A 28 10.00 7.59 7.24
CA THR A 28 11.44 7.67 6.94
C THR A 28 11.76 8.21 5.55
N TYR A 29 10.78 8.33 4.65
CA TYR A 29 11.02 8.70 3.25
C TYR A 29 10.83 10.20 2.92
N SER A 30 10.52 11.04 3.92
CA SER A 30 10.33 12.50 3.76
C SER A 30 9.48 12.87 2.54
N LEU A 31 8.34 12.19 2.39
CA LEU A 31 7.39 12.38 1.30
C LEU A 31 6.45 13.56 1.61
N ASP A 32 5.97 14.23 0.57
CA ASP A 32 4.84 15.15 0.71
C ASP A 32 3.57 14.37 1.10
N GLU A 33 2.60 15.07 1.69
CA GLU A 33 1.37 14.47 2.23
C GLU A 33 0.63 13.59 1.21
N MET A 34 0.47 14.06 -0.03
CA MET A 34 -0.21 13.30 -1.07
C MET A 34 0.57 12.03 -1.43
N THR A 35 1.88 12.14 -1.66
CA THR A 35 2.71 10.96 -1.99
C THR A 35 2.76 9.96 -0.82
N ASN A 36 2.73 10.46 0.41
CA ASN A 36 2.61 9.64 1.62
C ASN A 36 1.29 8.86 1.64
N ASN A 37 0.17 9.54 1.37
CA ASN A 37 -1.16 8.92 1.31
C ASN A 37 -1.23 7.84 0.23
N ILE A 38 -0.67 8.09 -0.97
CA ILE A 38 -0.57 7.09 -2.03
C ILE A 38 0.15 5.83 -1.54
N LEU A 39 1.34 6.00 -0.96
CA LEU A 39 2.14 4.87 -0.49
C LEU A 39 1.45 4.11 0.64
N PHE A 40 0.76 4.83 1.53
CA PHE A 40 0.03 4.22 2.64
C PHE A 40 -1.12 3.32 2.16
N ILE A 41 -1.92 3.79 1.20
CA ILE A 41 -3.00 2.96 0.62
C ILE A 41 -2.43 1.71 -0.07
N LEU A 42 -1.33 1.84 -0.82
CA LEU A 42 -0.70 0.68 -1.46
C LEU A 42 -0.14 -0.33 -0.45
N LEU A 43 0.39 0.14 0.68
CA LEU A 43 0.84 -0.73 1.79
C LEU A 43 -0.34 -1.44 2.45
N GLN A 44 -1.46 -0.75 2.67
CA GLN A 44 -2.69 -1.36 3.19
C GLN A 44 -3.17 -2.49 2.28
N GLN A 45 -3.20 -2.27 0.96
CA GLN A 45 -3.59 -3.31 0.00
C GLN A 45 -2.68 -4.54 0.07
N GLU A 46 -1.37 -4.36 0.30
CA GLU A 46 -0.46 -5.48 0.50
C GLU A 46 -0.72 -6.20 1.83
N ILE A 47 -0.91 -5.45 2.92
CA ILE A 47 -1.10 -6.00 4.28
C ILE A 47 -2.37 -6.83 4.35
N PHE A 48 -3.49 -6.28 3.87
CA PHE A 48 -4.78 -6.97 3.91
C PHE A 48 -4.88 -8.07 2.84
N GLY A 49 -3.96 -8.07 1.87
CA GLY A 49 -3.68 -9.19 0.98
C GLY A 49 -4.82 -9.60 0.04
N ASN A 50 -4.49 -10.53 -0.87
CA ASN A 50 -5.20 -10.99 -2.10
C ASN A 50 -6.71 -11.28 -2.06
N GLN A 51 -7.38 -11.11 -0.93
CA GLN A 51 -8.82 -11.27 -0.80
C GLN A 51 -9.58 -10.21 -1.61
N TYR A 52 -8.95 -9.07 -1.85
CA TYR A 52 -9.53 -7.94 -2.54
C TYR A 52 -8.84 -7.67 -3.88
N GLU A 53 -9.63 -7.21 -4.84
CA GLU A 53 -9.13 -6.78 -6.14
C GLU A 53 -8.16 -5.61 -5.98
N ARG A 54 -7.12 -5.57 -6.82
CA ARG A 54 -6.14 -4.49 -6.78
C ARG A 54 -6.78 -3.20 -7.21
N ILE A 55 -6.56 -2.12 -6.45
CA ILE A 55 -7.04 -0.80 -6.80
C ILE A 55 -6.36 -0.33 -8.09
N SER A 56 -7.16 0.07 -9.07
CA SER A 56 -6.65 0.80 -10.21
C SER A 56 -6.19 2.19 -9.76
N ASP A 57 -5.26 2.79 -10.50
CA ASP A 57 -4.89 4.17 -10.26
C ASP A 57 -6.13 5.10 -10.32
N GLU A 58 -7.19 4.72 -11.05
CA GLU A 58 -8.37 5.58 -11.24
C GLU A 58 -9.15 5.64 -9.94
N GLU A 59 -9.44 4.47 -9.37
CA GLU A 59 -10.07 4.33 -8.07
C GLU A 59 -9.20 4.95 -6.97
N LEU A 60 -7.89 4.73 -7.02
CA LEU A 60 -6.97 5.30 -6.04
C LEU A 60 -7.04 6.84 -6.03
N SER A 61 -7.13 7.47 -7.20
CA SER A 61 -7.27 8.94 -7.28
C SER A 61 -8.56 9.44 -6.62
N LYS A 62 -9.65 8.65 -6.68
CA LYS A 62 -10.92 8.96 -6.02
C LYS A 62 -10.80 8.79 -4.51
N VAL A 63 -10.19 7.69 -4.04
CA VAL A 63 -9.99 7.39 -2.62
C VAL A 63 -9.18 8.47 -1.91
N ILE A 64 -8.09 8.94 -2.53
CA ILE A 64 -7.23 9.99 -1.94
C ILE A 64 -7.68 11.41 -2.29
N ASN A 65 -8.82 11.56 -2.96
CA ASN A 65 -9.40 12.82 -3.40
C ASN A 65 -8.40 13.74 -4.14
N THR A 66 -7.76 13.22 -5.20
CA THR A 66 -6.80 13.96 -6.02
C THR A 66 -7.04 13.79 -7.51
N THR A 67 -6.36 14.58 -8.34
CA THR A 67 -6.43 14.44 -9.79
C THR A 67 -5.51 13.33 -10.29
N ARG A 68 -5.90 12.69 -11.39
CA ARG A 68 -5.07 11.69 -12.11
C ARG A 68 -3.64 12.18 -12.38
N TYR A 69 -3.51 13.44 -12.76
CA TYR A 69 -2.21 14.07 -13.00
C TYR A 69 -1.34 14.11 -11.73
N LYS A 70 -1.91 14.56 -10.61
CA LYS A 70 -1.18 14.64 -9.34
C LYS A 70 -0.83 13.25 -8.80
N LEU A 71 -1.75 12.28 -8.92
CA LEU A 71 -1.47 10.87 -8.62
C LEU A 71 -0.27 10.35 -9.42
N ASP A 72 -0.27 10.57 -10.73
CA ASP A 72 0.81 10.12 -11.61
C ASP A 72 2.17 10.74 -11.24
N GLN A 73 2.20 12.00 -10.79
CA GLN A 73 3.44 12.62 -10.28
C GLN A 73 3.94 11.92 -9.00
N GLY A 74 3.03 11.64 -8.06
CA GLY A 74 3.34 10.88 -6.84
C GLY A 74 3.86 9.47 -7.15
N MET A 75 3.19 8.74 -8.05
CA MET A 75 3.60 7.41 -8.50
C MET A 75 4.99 7.42 -9.15
N ARG A 76 5.26 8.39 -10.03
CA ARG A 76 6.60 8.54 -10.64
C ARG A 76 7.68 8.77 -9.60
N ARG A 77 7.41 9.58 -8.56
CA ARG A 77 8.34 9.79 -7.45
C ARG A 77 8.60 8.49 -6.68
N LEU A 78 7.55 7.75 -6.35
CA LEU A 78 7.65 6.47 -5.64
C LEU A 78 8.39 5.39 -6.45
N ILE A 79 8.17 5.33 -7.77
CA ILE A 79 8.89 4.43 -8.68
C ILE A 79 10.37 4.78 -8.73
N LYS A 80 10.73 6.07 -8.85
CA LYS A 80 12.13 6.53 -8.82
C LYS A 80 12.83 6.17 -7.51
N MET A 81 12.10 6.14 -6.40
CA MET A 81 12.61 5.73 -5.09
C MET A 81 12.60 4.20 -4.89
N ASN A 82 12.22 3.43 -5.92
CA ASN A 82 12.07 1.98 -5.87
C ASN A 82 11.11 1.49 -4.77
N LEU A 83 10.09 2.29 -4.44
CA LEU A 83 9.07 1.95 -3.42
C LEU A 83 7.84 1.28 -4.02
N VAL A 84 7.58 1.54 -5.30
CA VAL A 84 6.38 1.11 -6.03
C VAL A 84 6.79 0.61 -7.42
N LYS A 85 6.05 -0.37 -7.95
CA LYS A 85 6.19 -0.88 -9.32
C LYS A 85 4.83 -0.97 -10.00
N GLN A 86 4.81 -0.77 -11.31
CA GLN A 86 3.60 -0.95 -12.13
C GLN A 86 3.43 -2.42 -12.51
N VAL A 87 2.21 -2.95 -12.38
CA VAL A 87 1.87 -4.35 -12.72
C VAL A 87 0.71 -4.47 -13.72
N GLY A 88 -0.05 -3.40 -13.93
CA GLY A 88 -1.14 -3.33 -14.92
C GLY A 88 -1.01 -2.12 -15.82
N LYS A 89 -1.40 -2.25 -17.10
CA LYS A 89 -1.38 -1.16 -18.09
C LYS A 89 -2.78 -0.61 -18.40
N SER A 90 -3.77 -1.50 -18.53
CA SER A 90 -5.17 -1.15 -18.84
C SER A 90 -6.13 -2.05 -18.04
N PRO A 91 -6.59 -1.63 -16.84
CA PRO A 91 -6.28 -0.37 -16.18
C PRO A 91 -4.84 -0.29 -15.65
N LYS A 92 -4.37 0.94 -15.41
CA LYS A 92 -3.05 1.18 -14.79
C LYS A 92 -3.12 0.81 -13.31
N ILE A 93 -2.25 -0.11 -12.88
CA ILE A 93 -2.22 -0.63 -11.51
C ILE A 93 -0.78 -0.61 -11.02
N HIS A 94 -0.60 -0.12 -9.80
CA HIS A 94 0.68 -0.15 -9.08
C HIS A 94 0.57 -0.96 -7.79
N VAL A 95 1.70 -1.54 -7.38
CA VAL A 95 1.86 -2.25 -6.10
C VAL A 95 3.19 -1.83 -5.48
N ILE A 96 3.34 -2.06 -4.18
CA ILE A 96 4.64 -1.83 -3.53
C ILE A 96 5.73 -2.75 -4.10
N SER A 97 6.97 -2.26 -4.14
CA SER A 97 8.11 -3.03 -4.63
C SER A 97 8.46 -4.18 -3.69
N ASP A 98 9.12 -5.22 -4.20
CA ASP A 98 9.51 -6.38 -3.38
C ASP A 98 10.48 -5.97 -2.26
N SER A 99 11.37 -5.01 -2.54
CA SER A 99 12.26 -4.43 -1.53
C SER A 99 11.50 -3.74 -0.38
N LEU A 100 10.34 -3.16 -0.66
CA LEU A 100 9.53 -2.54 0.38
C LEU A 100 8.73 -3.59 1.17
N LYS A 101 8.28 -4.66 0.51
CA LYS A 101 7.66 -5.82 1.19
C LYS A 101 8.62 -6.44 2.20
N GLU A 102 9.88 -6.63 1.82
CA GLU A 102 10.91 -7.16 2.73
C GLU A 102 11.14 -6.25 3.94
N LYS A 103 11.14 -4.92 3.74
CA LYS A 103 11.27 -3.95 4.84
C LYS A 103 10.07 -3.99 5.79
N LEU A 104 8.86 -4.24 5.25
CA LEU A 104 7.64 -4.36 6.05
C LEU A 104 7.60 -5.68 6.85
N ALA A 105 8.10 -6.78 6.27
CA ALA A 105 8.08 -8.10 6.91
C ALA A 105 9.22 -8.34 7.92
N LYS A 106 10.24 -7.48 7.96
CA LYS A 106 11.36 -7.59 8.91
C LYS A 106 10.90 -7.20 10.32
N LYS A 107 11.01 -8.16 11.25
CA LYS A 107 10.87 -8.00 12.70
C LYS A 107 12.04 -7.20 13.27
#